data_AF-A0A2D9T348-F1
#
_entry.id   AF-A0A2D9T348-F1
#
_cell.length_a   1.000
_cell.length_b   1.000
_cell.length_c   1.000
_cell.angle_alpha   90.00
_cell.angle_beta   90.00
_cell.angle_gamma   90.00
#
_symmetry.space_group_name_H-M   'P 1'
#
loop_
_entity.id
_entity.type
_entity.pdbx_description
1 polymer ?
#
loop_
_entity_poly.entity_id
_entity_poly.type
_entity_poly.pdbx_seq_one_letter_code
_entity_poly.pdbx_strand_id
1 'polypeptide(L)'
;MNPIRTAPPPVSLVLLSVDERPEGITDELLFDALLFRPERRIRIWRGPDHLAVMRSEDELDAVLWAQLVLERLRDLDLRASAGVACVRDGREDLVSRAHASLQRARFYGGSMVLAWSTTAAVRDQQLALAERDLLKIA
;
A
#
# COMPACT_ATOMS: atom_id res chain seq x y z
N MET A 1 -29.22 9.83 -28.99
CA MET A 1 -27.83 9.68 -28.52
C MET A 1 -27.89 9.28 -27.05
N ASN A 2 -27.46 8.07 -26.70
CA ASN A 2 -27.25 7.72 -25.30
C ASN A 2 -25.87 8.28 -24.89
N PRO A 3 -25.76 9.01 -23.76
CA PRO A 3 -24.46 9.44 -23.28
C PRO A 3 -23.59 8.20 -23.01
N ILE A 4 -22.36 8.21 -23.53
CA ILE A 4 -21.35 7.22 -23.18
C ILE A 4 -21.18 7.30 -21.65
N ARG A 5 -21.61 6.26 -20.93
CA ARG A 5 -21.24 6.09 -19.52
C ARG A 5 -19.75 5.79 -19.51
N THR A 6 -18.93 6.81 -19.35
CA THR A 6 -17.51 6.63 -19.04
C THR A 6 -17.44 5.92 -17.70
N ALA A 7 -16.90 4.70 -17.69
CA ALA A 7 -16.63 3.98 -16.46
C ALA A 7 -15.77 4.89 -15.54
N PRO A 8 -16.05 4.93 -14.23
CA PRO A 8 -15.25 5.73 -13.33
C PRO A 8 -13.78 5.28 -13.40
N PRO A 9 -12.81 6.21 -13.23
CA PRO A 9 -11.40 5.83 -13.20
C PRO A 9 -11.17 4.82 -12.07
N PRO A 10 -10.24 3.86 -12.28
CA PRO A 10 -9.89 2.90 -11.25
C PRO A 10 -9.49 3.62 -9.96
N VAL A 11 -9.78 2.96 -8.84
CA VAL A 11 -9.43 3.46 -7.52
C VAL A 11 -8.59 2.42 -6.82
N SER A 12 -7.35 2.78 -6.55
CA SER A 12 -6.43 2.02 -5.72
C SER A 12 -6.53 2.47 -4.27
N LEU A 13 -6.47 1.53 -3.34
CA LEU A 13 -6.38 1.72 -1.89
C LEU A 13 -5.12 1.03 -1.38
N VAL A 14 -4.37 1.72 -0.53
CA VAL A 14 -3.29 1.13 0.26
C VAL A 14 -3.70 1.16 1.72
N LEU A 15 -3.68 0.01 2.41
CA LEU A 15 -3.76 -0.07 3.87
C LEU A 15 -2.37 -0.39 4.41
N LEU A 16 -1.83 0.51 5.22
CA LEU A 16 -0.55 0.33 5.88
C LEU A 16 -0.75 0.05 7.36
N SER A 17 0.01 -0.88 7.91
CA SER A 17 0.02 -1.13 9.34
C SER A 17 1.44 -1.41 9.82
N VAL A 18 1.80 -0.80 10.95
CA VAL A 18 3.07 -1.05 11.63
C VAL A 18 2.90 -2.34 12.41
N ASP A 19 3.80 -3.29 12.22
CA ASP A 19 3.69 -4.64 12.80
C ASP A 19 4.11 -4.64 14.28
N GLU A 20 5.12 -3.85 14.63
CA GLU A 20 5.60 -3.64 15.99
C GLU A 20 5.86 -2.15 16.19
N ARG A 21 5.29 -1.54 17.26
CA ARG A 21 5.48 -0.13 17.58
C ARG A 21 6.49 0.00 18.73
N PRO A 22 7.74 0.42 18.45
CA PRO A 22 8.72 0.74 19.50
C PRO A 22 8.20 1.83 20.42
N GLU A 23 8.67 1.79 21.66
CA GLU A 23 8.42 2.86 22.63
C GLU A 23 9.03 4.18 22.11
N GLY A 24 8.26 5.27 22.16
CA GLY A 24 8.70 6.60 21.71
C GLY A 24 8.37 6.96 20.26
N ILE A 25 7.78 6.07 19.47
CA ILE A 25 7.31 6.40 18.11
C ILE A 25 5.97 7.12 18.18
N THR A 26 5.96 8.39 17.76
CA THR A 26 4.76 9.22 17.76
C THR A 26 3.96 9.11 16.46
N ASP A 27 2.69 9.48 16.55
CA ASP A 27 1.81 9.56 15.39
C ASP A 27 2.29 10.60 14.36
N GLU A 28 2.97 11.66 14.79
CA GLU A 28 3.55 12.69 13.93
C GLU A 28 4.69 12.13 13.09
N LEU A 29 5.64 11.40 13.69
CA LEU A 29 6.76 10.77 12.97
C LEU A 29 6.25 9.80 11.89
N LEU A 30 5.23 9.02 12.25
CA LEU A 30 4.56 8.11 11.36
C LEU A 30 3.85 8.84 10.21
N PHE A 31 3.29 10.02 10.47
CA PHE A 31 2.64 10.82 9.44
C PHE A 31 3.65 11.50 8.49
N ASP A 32 4.76 11.99 9.02
CA ASP A 32 5.85 12.54 8.20
C ASP A 32 6.42 11.51 7.23
N ALA A 33 6.51 10.24 7.68
CA ALA A 33 6.89 9.12 6.83
C ALA A 33 5.86 8.81 5.72
N LEU A 34 4.61 9.28 5.85
CA LEU A 34 3.54 9.08 4.86
C LEU A 34 3.37 10.25 3.88
N LEU A 35 3.71 11.47 4.29
CA LEU A 35 3.46 12.69 3.52
C LEU A 35 4.46 12.95 2.40
N PHE A 36 5.53 12.16 2.30
CA PHE A 36 6.55 12.38 1.29
C PHE A 36 6.05 11.90 -0.09
N ARG A 37 5.41 12.78 -0.85
CA ARG A 37 5.37 12.87 -2.33
C ARG A 37 4.51 14.10 -2.67
N PRO A 38 5.10 15.26 -2.96
CA PRO A 38 4.36 16.52 -3.09
C PRO A 38 3.49 16.63 -4.35
N GLU A 39 3.67 15.76 -5.34
CA GLU A 39 3.01 15.89 -6.66
C GLU A 39 1.65 15.19 -6.77
N ARG A 40 1.16 14.52 -5.71
CA ARG A 40 0.00 13.60 -5.82
C ARG A 40 -1.11 13.92 -4.83
N ARG A 41 -2.36 13.71 -5.26
CA ARG A 41 -3.57 13.86 -4.43
C ARG A 41 -3.74 12.67 -3.48
N ILE A 42 -2.92 12.59 -2.44
CA ILE A 42 -3.00 11.55 -1.40
C ILE A 42 -3.99 12.01 -0.32
N ARG A 43 -4.90 11.13 0.10
CA ARG A 43 -5.85 11.40 1.20
C ARG A 43 -5.65 10.39 2.33
N ILE A 44 -4.79 10.71 3.27
CA ILE A 44 -4.46 9.83 4.40
C ILE A 44 -5.64 9.81 5.39
N TRP A 45 -6.09 8.61 5.76
CA TRP A 45 -7.05 8.39 6.85
C TRP A 45 -6.47 7.40 7.85
N ARG A 46 -6.76 7.60 9.14
CA ARG A 46 -6.33 6.73 10.25
C ARG A 46 -7.48 5.86 10.70
N GLY A 47 -7.24 4.55 10.73
CA GLY A 47 -8.07 3.59 11.45
C GLY A 47 -7.42 3.17 12.77
N PRO A 48 -8.15 2.48 13.65
CA PRO A 48 -7.60 1.99 14.92
C PRO A 48 -6.35 1.11 14.73
N ASP A 49 -6.28 0.38 13.61
CA ASP A 49 -5.19 -0.57 13.31
C ASP A 49 -4.39 -0.20 12.04
N HIS A 50 -4.71 0.92 11.37
CA HIS A 50 -4.19 1.26 10.05
C HIS A 50 -3.74 2.71 9.95
N LEU A 51 -2.53 2.90 9.44
CA LEU A 51 -1.82 4.16 9.45
C LEU A 51 -2.07 5.01 8.19
N ALA A 52 -2.45 4.40 7.06
CA ALA A 52 -2.68 5.14 5.82
C ALA A 52 -3.67 4.47 4.88
N VAL A 53 -4.37 5.32 4.12
CA VAL A 53 -5.31 5.05 3.03
C VAL A 53 -4.84 5.92 1.86
N MET A 54 -4.25 5.38 0.80
CA MET A 54 -3.95 6.17 -0.42
C MET A 54 -5.04 5.93 -1.45
N ARG A 55 -5.54 6.98 -2.10
CA ARG A 55 -6.37 6.87 -3.31
C ARG A 55 -5.54 7.19 -4.54
N SER A 56 -5.28 6.22 -5.42
CA SER A 56 -4.61 6.43 -6.71
C SER A 56 -5.50 6.02 -7.87
N GLU A 57 -5.31 6.64 -9.04
CA GLU A 57 -5.92 6.20 -10.31
C GLU A 57 -5.04 5.16 -11.02
N ASP A 58 -3.90 4.79 -10.43
CA ASP A 58 -2.97 3.80 -10.95
C ASP A 58 -2.60 2.80 -9.83
N GLU A 59 -2.75 1.50 -10.13
CA GLU A 59 -2.44 0.41 -9.21
C GLU A 59 -0.94 0.24 -8.96
N LEU A 60 -0.14 0.29 -10.03
CA LEU A 60 1.32 0.22 -9.92
C LEU A 60 1.83 1.40 -9.10
N ASP A 61 1.24 2.55 -9.30
CA ASP A 61 1.61 3.75 -8.57
C ASP A 61 1.36 3.64 -7.06
N ALA A 62 0.23 3.06 -6.67
CA ALA A 62 -0.10 2.79 -5.27
C ALA A 62 0.89 1.79 -4.65
N VAL A 63 1.31 0.77 -5.41
CA VAL A 63 2.30 -0.21 -4.98
C VAL A 63 3.68 0.42 -4.78
N LEU A 64 4.15 1.22 -5.74
CA LEU A 64 5.43 1.90 -5.65
C LEU A 64 5.46 2.93 -4.50
N TRP A 65 4.36 3.63 -4.26
CA TRP A 65 4.25 4.52 -3.10
C TRP A 65 4.32 3.73 -1.79
N ALA A 66 3.56 2.65 -1.65
CA ALA A 66 3.56 1.82 -0.45
C ALA A 66 4.96 1.26 -0.15
N GLN A 67 5.69 0.82 -1.18
CA GLN A 67 7.06 0.32 -1.04
C GLN A 67 8.00 1.38 -0.50
N LEU A 68 7.93 2.58 -1.07
CA LEU A 68 8.79 3.67 -0.65
C LEU A 68 8.47 4.12 0.79
N VAL A 69 7.20 4.09 1.20
CA VAL A 69 6.82 4.31 2.60
C VAL A 69 7.43 3.23 3.50
N LEU A 70 7.34 1.95 3.12
CA LEU A 70 7.94 0.85 3.89
C LEU A 70 9.46 0.99 4.02
N GLU A 71 10.15 1.39 2.96
CA GLU A 71 11.59 1.66 3.01
C GLU A 71 11.92 2.78 4.00
N ARG A 72 11.13 3.87 4.04
CA ARG A 72 11.33 4.94 5.03
C ARG A 72 10.99 4.54 6.46
N LEU A 73 9.94 3.75 6.66
CA LEU A 73 9.61 3.22 7.98
C LEU A 73 10.76 2.31 8.45
N ARG A 74 11.35 1.53 7.56
CA ARG A 74 12.55 0.74 7.87
C ARG A 74 13.75 1.60 8.27
N ASP A 75 13.95 2.77 7.66
CA ASP A 75 14.99 3.73 8.08
C ASP A 75 14.76 4.27 9.51
N LEU A 76 13.53 4.20 10.01
CA LEU A 76 13.13 4.52 11.39
C LEU A 76 13.11 3.30 12.31
N ASP A 77 13.67 2.16 11.87
CA ASP A 77 13.61 0.87 12.55
C ASP A 77 12.18 0.36 12.82
N LEU A 78 11.24 0.72 11.93
CA LEU A 78 9.86 0.30 11.99
C LEU A 78 9.57 -0.79 10.96
N ARG A 79 9.07 -1.92 11.45
CA ARG A 79 8.51 -2.97 10.60
C ARG A 79 7.07 -2.62 10.27
N ALA A 80 6.77 -2.54 8.98
CA ALA A 80 5.42 -2.25 8.51
C ALA A 80 5.07 -3.11 7.30
N SER A 81 3.79 -3.45 7.20
CA SER A 81 3.23 -4.20 6.09
C SER A 81 2.18 -3.36 5.39
N ALA A 82 2.05 -3.53 4.08
CA ALA A 82 1.02 -2.86 3.30
C ALA A 82 0.23 -3.83 2.43
N GLY A 83 -1.08 -3.67 2.45
CA GLY A 83 -2.01 -4.30 1.52
C GLY A 83 -2.53 -3.28 0.52
N VAL A 84 -2.36 -3.54 -0.77
CA VAL A 84 -2.88 -2.71 -1.85
C VAL A 84 -4.03 -3.44 -2.52
N ALA A 85 -5.06 -2.71 -2.94
CA ALA A 85 -6.08 -3.22 -3.85
C ALA A 85 -6.45 -2.15 -4.85
N CYS A 86 -6.87 -2.56 -6.04
CA CYS A 86 -7.43 -1.67 -7.04
C CYS A 86 -8.77 -2.24 -7.52
N VAL A 87 -9.78 -1.37 -7.62
CA VAL A 87 -11.09 -1.72 -8.18
C VAL A 87 -11.49 -0.71 -9.23
N ARG A 88 -12.16 -1.20 -10.27
CA ARG A 88 -12.80 -0.37 -11.28
C ARG A 88 -14.26 -0.08 -10.93
N ASP A 89 -14.90 -0.98 -10.17
CA ASP A 89 -16.32 -0.91 -9.82
C ASP A 89 -16.54 -1.13 -8.31
N GLY A 90 -17.15 -0.16 -7.62
CA GLY A 90 -17.61 -0.28 -6.23
C GLY A 90 -16.54 -0.04 -5.13
N ARG A 91 -16.95 0.49 -3.96
CA ARG A 91 -16.03 0.83 -2.85
C ARG A 91 -15.93 -0.25 -1.76
N GLU A 92 -16.99 -1.03 -1.52
CA GLU A 92 -17.01 -2.03 -0.43
C GLU A 92 -16.03 -3.18 -0.63
N ASP A 93 -15.75 -3.54 -1.88
CA ASP A 93 -14.79 -4.60 -2.22
C ASP A 93 -13.33 -4.14 -2.07
N LEU A 94 -13.08 -2.83 -2.19
CA LEU A 94 -11.73 -2.26 -2.17
C LEU A 94 -11.05 -2.39 -0.81
N VAL A 95 -11.77 -2.05 0.27
CA VAL A 95 -11.25 -2.13 1.64
C VAL A 95 -10.99 -3.57 2.04
N SER A 96 -11.95 -4.45 1.77
CA SER A 96 -11.85 -5.88 2.08
C SER A 96 -10.66 -6.54 1.37
N ARG A 97 -10.45 -6.24 0.09
CA ARG A 97 -9.29 -6.75 -0.69
C ARG A 97 -7.97 -6.18 -0.19
N ALA A 98 -7.89 -4.87 0.07
CA ALA A 98 -6.67 -4.27 0.61
C ALA A 98 -6.34 -4.88 1.98
N HIS A 99 -7.35 -5.10 2.82
CA HIS A 99 -7.17 -5.74 4.12
C HIS A 99 -6.72 -7.20 3.99
N ALA A 100 -7.33 -7.98 3.09
CA ALA A 100 -6.91 -9.36 2.84
C ALA A 100 -5.44 -9.43 2.36
N SER A 101 -5.03 -8.50 1.48
CA SER A 101 -3.64 -8.39 1.04
C SER A 101 -2.69 -8.02 2.19
N LEU A 102 -3.10 -7.11 3.08
CA LEU A 102 -2.34 -6.74 4.27
C LEU A 102 -2.16 -7.94 5.21
N GLN A 103 -3.22 -8.70 5.45
CA GLN A 103 -3.16 -9.91 6.29
C GLN A 103 -2.22 -10.96 5.69
N ARG A 104 -2.21 -11.13 4.36
CA ARG A 104 -1.23 -12.00 3.68
C ARG A 104 0.20 -11.48 3.84
N ALA A 105 0.42 -10.17 3.71
CA ALA A 105 1.75 -9.58 3.85
C ALA A 105 2.32 -9.89 5.24
N ARG A 106 1.49 -9.75 6.27
CA ARG A 106 1.83 -10.12 7.66
C ARG A 106 2.09 -11.61 7.83
N PHE A 107 1.23 -12.46 7.25
CA PHE A 107 1.39 -13.91 7.30
C PHE A 107 2.75 -14.37 6.73
N TYR A 108 3.24 -13.73 5.67
CA TYR A 108 4.55 -14.03 5.07
C TYR A 108 5.75 -13.35 5.78
N GLY A 109 5.61 -12.96 7.04
CA GLY A 109 6.70 -12.38 7.85
C GLY A 109 6.73 -10.85 7.91
N GLY A 110 5.74 -10.19 7.29
CA GLY A 110 5.58 -8.74 7.30
C GLY A 110 6.65 -8.00 6.50
N SER A 111 6.79 -6.69 6.75
CA SER A 111 7.83 -5.86 6.08
C SER A 111 7.75 -5.84 4.55
N MET A 112 6.56 -6.08 3.98
CA MET A 112 6.34 -6.19 2.54
C MET A 112 5.04 -5.53 2.07
N VAL A 113 4.97 -5.29 0.76
CA VAL A 113 3.77 -4.80 0.08
C VAL A 113 3.15 -5.93 -0.74
N LEU A 114 1.91 -6.28 -0.45
CA LEU A 114 1.12 -7.16 -1.30
C LEU A 114 -0.03 -6.43 -1.94
N ALA A 115 -0.12 -6.51 -3.27
CA ALA A 115 -1.27 -6.03 -4.02
C ALA A 115 -2.23 -7.17 -4.33
N TRP A 116 -3.52 -6.90 -4.17
CA TRP A 116 -4.57 -7.67 -4.85
C TRP A 116 -4.59 -7.21 -6.30
N SER A 117 -3.64 -7.71 -7.08
CA SER A 117 -3.39 -7.23 -8.44
C SER A 117 -4.27 -7.91 -9.48
N THR A 118 -4.72 -7.12 -10.45
CA THR A 118 -5.27 -7.65 -11.71
C THR A 118 -4.35 -7.39 -12.92
N THR A 119 -3.25 -6.66 -12.74
CA THR A 119 -2.38 -6.20 -13.82
C THR A 119 -1.04 -6.95 -13.85
N ALA A 120 -0.51 -7.20 -15.05
CA ALA A 120 0.81 -7.82 -15.23
C ALA A 120 1.92 -6.94 -14.63
N ALA A 121 1.90 -5.62 -14.88
CA ALA A 121 2.92 -4.69 -14.40
C ALA A 121 3.12 -4.74 -12.87
N VAL A 122 2.03 -4.84 -12.09
CA VAL A 122 2.11 -4.96 -10.63
C VAL A 122 2.66 -6.33 -10.23
N ARG A 123 2.28 -7.42 -10.91
CA ARG A 123 2.81 -8.76 -10.64
C ARG A 123 4.31 -8.82 -10.91
N ASP A 124 4.76 -8.26 -12.03
CA ASP A 124 6.17 -8.21 -12.42
C ASP A 124 6.97 -7.40 -11.38
N GLN A 125 6.44 -6.26 -10.92
CA GLN A 125 7.06 -5.46 -9.85
C GLN A 125 7.18 -6.25 -8.53
N GLN A 126 6.14 -7.00 -8.14
CA GLN A 126 6.18 -7.81 -6.92
C GLN A 126 7.18 -8.97 -7.03
N LEU A 127 7.29 -9.60 -8.19
CA LEU A 127 8.29 -10.64 -8.45
C LEU A 127 9.71 -10.08 -8.38
N ALA A 128 9.99 -8.96 -9.08
CA ALA A 128 11.31 -8.34 -9.08
C ALA A 128 11.78 -7.95 -7.67
N LEU A 129 10.87 -7.53 -6.80
CA LEU A 129 11.20 -7.21 -5.40
C LEU A 129 11.43 -8.45 -4.53
N ALA A 130 10.60 -9.49 -4.71
CA ALA A 130 10.83 -10.75 -4.03
C ALA A 130 12.20 -11.34 -4.41
N GLU A 131 12.56 -11.29 -5.69
CA GLU A 131 13.88 -11.68 -6.18
C GLU A 131 15.00 -10.84 -5.55
N ARG A 132 14.85 -9.51 -5.48
CA ARG A 132 15.81 -8.60 -4.83
C ARG A 132 16.02 -8.96 -3.35
N ASP A 133 14.94 -9.24 -2.63
CA ASP A 133 15.03 -9.52 -1.20
C ASP A 133 15.62 -10.92 -0.93
N LEU A 134 15.38 -11.91 -1.81
CA LEU A 134 16.08 -13.21 -1.77
C LEU A 134 17.59 -13.06 -1.93
N LEU A 135 18.03 -12.19 -2.85
CA LEU A 135 19.46 -11.92 -3.07
C LEU A 135 20.14 -11.18 -1.90
N LYS A 136 19.39 -10.51 -1.02
CA LYS A 136 19.94 -9.86 0.18
C LYS A 136 20.12 -10.81 1.36
N ILE A 137 19.46 -11.97 1.34
CA ILE A 137 19.51 -12.99 2.40
C ILE A 137 20.65 -13.99 2.14
N ALA A 138 20.93 -14.27 0.87
CA ALA A 138 22.01 -15.18 0.43
C ALA A 138 23.39 -14.52 0.54
#